data_AF-A0AAD8M398-F1
#
_entry.id   AF-A0AAD8M398-F1
#
_cell.length_a   1.000
_cell.length_b   1.000
_cell.length_c   1.000
_cell.angle_alpha   90.00
_cell.angle_beta   90.00
_cell.angle_gamma   90.00
#
_symmetry.space_group_name_H-M   'P 1'
#
loop_
_entity.id
_entity.type
_entity.pdbx_description
1 polymer ?
#
loop_
_entity_poly.entity_id
_entity_poly.type
_entity_poly.pdbx_seq_one_letter_code
_entity_poly.pdbx_strand_id
1 'polypeptide(L)'
;MASKAIRAKAMLRGTVKAVPSGDTLVIMSMGDTASTEIPPERTIVLSSLMAPKLARRGGKQTTDEPWAWQSREFLRNICIGKEVKFQVDYTLPQRGLEFGNVFLGDKNVAFYVVAHGWAKLKTVRDLDKDRGEFSPYLKELKKWEDKAKENGAGCWSKASGSVRNLPPSLVGDPNKNGEITRLVVENKGTEVQAIVEYVRDGSTLHVYLLPDYQHVRVFVAGVQAPSMRNWMVEPVKAEANGKPSNGSRGPLTSAQKVVASSTSVTQGAPEDFARESKHFTEIRVLHREVRIFLEGVDIHGKLIGRVRYLDGQPKDLAEQLVENGLAKFVDCGKFLPVHIKQRLKSSELKAKESRLRMWNNYISPPSDNTAITSKYVEEQKVSNGQATDRKLKGELQVVATEVVGGGKFYVQLTDYQKEASIIQQQLASLKLQEAPALGSFNPDKGELVLAQFRGDNSWNRAMIVDVPQGVARSAKARFEVFYIDYGTQELVAYSRLRPWDYSVNKSPGLAHLCGLAHVKVPGWKENYGKEAAQCLSNHILHGQKEFKAIIEERNSLGAGTILMVTLMDTKAKICINAAMVKDGFARLEDAAVATDELKNYQEEARKQRLGMWKMEISSLMTKKPTGDFVA
;
A
#
# COMPACT_ATOMS: atom_id res chain seq x y z
N MET A 1 24.34 -13.03 58.25
CA MET A 1 23.37 -12.86 57.15
C MET A 1 22.97 -11.40 57.08
N ALA A 2 23.55 -10.63 56.15
CA ALA A 2 23.22 -9.22 56.00
C ALA A 2 21.84 -9.07 55.34
N SER A 3 20.90 -8.41 56.02
CA SER A 3 19.59 -8.08 55.45
C SER A 3 19.81 -7.13 54.28
N LYS A 4 19.54 -7.58 53.05
CA LYS A 4 19.38 -6.67 51.91
C LYS A 4 18.25 -5.70 52.25
N ALA A 5 18.59 -4.45 52.57
CA ALA A 5 17.63 -3.38 52.71
C ALA A 5 16.76 -3.35 51.43
N ILE A 6 15.45 -3.56 51.59
CA ILE A 6 14.49 -3.49 50.49
C ILE A 6 14.42 -2.03 50.08
N ARG A 7 15.22 -1.63 49.10
CA ARG A 7 15.04 -0.36 48.40
C ARG A 7 13.62 -0.42 47.84
N ALA A 8 12.73 0.48 48.29
CA ALA A 8 11.35 0.53 47.82
C ALA A 8 11.39 0.62 46.28
N LYS A 9 10.97 -0.44 45.59
CA LYS A 9 11.05 -0.48 44.12
C LYS A 9 10.03 0.51 43.59
N ALA A 10 10.43 1.35 42.64
CA ALA A 10 9.57 2.42 42.14
C ALA A 10 8.26 1.86 41.55
N MET A 11 7.13 2.42 41.99
CA MET A 11 5.82 2.15 41.39
C MET A 11 5.70 3.00 40.13
N LEU A 12 5.55 2.34 38.98
CA LEU A 12 5.41 2.97 37.67
C LEU A 12 3.95 2.93 37.23
N ARG A 13 3.61 3.75 36.24
CA ARG A 13 2.28 3.81 35.62
C ARG A 13 2.39 3.60 34.13
N GLY A 14 1.35 3.05 33.52
CA GLY A 14 1.31 2.87 32.09
C GLY A 14 -0.01 2.32 31.58
N THR A 15 -0.14 2.20 30.27
CA THR A 15 -1.30 1.58 29.62
C THR A 15 -0.89 0.25 29.01
N VAL A 16 -1.70 -0.79 29.22
CA VAL A 16 -1.46 -2.11 28.65
C VAL A 16 -1.69 -2.08 27.14
N LYS A 17 -0.62 -2.31 26.38
CA LYS A 17 -0.61 -2.34 24.91
C LYS A 17 -0.93 -3.73 24.36
N ALA A 18 -0.38 -4.78 24.97
CA ALA A 18 -0.53 -6.15 24.50
C ALA A 18 -0.45 -7.17 25.63
N VAL A 19 -0.99 -8.36 25.36
CA VAL A 19 -1.00 -9.53 26.25
C VAL A 19 -0.43 -10.75 25.50
N PRO A 20 0.90 -10.97 25.48
CA PRO A 20 1.51 -12.07 24.72
C PRO A 20 1.17 -13.48 25.23
N SER A 21 0.93 -13.64 26.53
CA SER A 21 0.58 -14.89 27.20
C SER A 21 -0.27 -14.62 28.43
N GLY A 22 -0.82 -15.67 29.06
CA GLY A 22 -1.66 -15.56 30.27
C GLY A 22 -0.96 -15.05 31.53
N ASP A 23 0.33 -14.76 31.47
CA ASP A 23 1.14 -14.24 32.56
C ASP A 23 2.04 -13.06 32.14
N THR A 24 1.89 -12.54 30.92
CA THR A 24 2.79 -11.49 30.40
C THR A 24 1.99 -10.33 29.82
N LEU A 25 2.39 -9.11 30.17
CA LEU A 25 1.81 -7.85 29.70
C LEU A 25 2.89 -6.98 29.07
N VAL A 26 2.58 -6.32 27.96
CA VAL A 26 3.39 -5.23 27.40
C VAL A 26 2.72 -3.93 27.79
N ILE A 27 3.44 -3.08 28.54
CA ILE A 27 2.93 -1.84 29.12
C ILE A 27 3.70 -0.66 28.51
N MET A 28 2.95 0.30 27.97
CA MET A 28 3.48 1.60 27.55
C MET A 28 3.61 2.47 28.79
N SER A 29 4.84 2.75 29.21
CA SER A 29 5.14 3.48 30.44
C SER A 29 4.78 4.96 30.29
N MET A 30 4.00 5.47 31.23
CA MET A 30 3.74 6.90 31.42
C MET A 30 4.82 7.47 32.37
N GLY A 31 6.02 7.72 31.85
CA GLY A 31 7.06 8.46 32.57
C GLY A 31 7.01 9.96 32.24
N ASP A 32 7.81 10.78 32.94
CA ASP A 32 7.96 12.24 32.74
C ASP A 32 8.56 12.66 31.37
N THR A 33 8.53 11.78 30.38
CA THR A 33 8.95 12.09 29.01
C THR A 33 7.73 12.46 28.18
N ALA A 34 7.22 13.67 28.41
CA ALA A 34 6.26 14.34 27.52
C ALA A 34 6.84 14.66 26.11
N SER A 35 8.04 14.15 25.79
CA SER A 35 8.84 14.53 24.62
C SER A 35 8.92 13.47 23.50
N THR A 36 8.40 12.25 23.69
CA THR A 36 8.45 11.19 22.67
C THR A 36 7.04 10.83 22.16
N GLU A 37 6.80 10.92 20.84
CA GLU A 37 5.51 10.59 20.20
C GLU A 37 5.10 9.11 20.40
N ILE A 38 6.08 8.23 20.68
CA ILE A 38 5.86 6.81 21.03
C ILE A 38 6.36 6.56 22.46
N PRO A 39 5.48 6.21 23.41
CA PRO A 39 5.88 5.90 24.78
C PRO A 39 6.78 4.65 24.86
N PRO A 40 7.75 4.61 25.78
CA PRO A 40 8.60 3.43 25.97
C PRO A 40 7.79 2.22 26.45
N GLU A 41 8.09 1.05 25.89
CA GLU A 41 7.40 -0.20 26.20
C GLU A 41 8.22 -1.04 27.19
N ARG A 42 7.54 -1.65 28.17
CA ARG A 42 8.13 -2.64 29.08
C ARG A 42 7.30 -3.91 29.07
N THR A 43 7.97 -5.04 28.89
CA THR A 43 7.36 -6.36 28.98
C THR A 43 7.48 -6.88 30.40
N ILE A 44 6.36 -6.94 31.11
CA ILE A 44 6.28 -7.41 32.49
C ILE A 44 5.67 -8.81 32.52
N VAL A 45 6.44 -9.78 32.99
CA VAL A 45 5.94 -11.11 33.35
C VAL A 45 5.46 -11.08 34.79
N LEU A 46 4.28 -11.61 35.08
CA LEU A 46 3.74 -11.63 36.43
C LEU A 46 4.63 -12.50 37.34
N SER A 47 5.24 -11.88 38.35
CA SER A 47 6.18 -12.53 39.26
C SER A 47 5.60 -13.79 39.89
N SER A 48 6.40 -14.85 39.97
CA SER A 48 6.04 -16.16 40.55
C SER A 48 4.91 -16.94 39.87
N LEU A 49 4.36 -16.46 38.74
CA LEU A 49 3.35 -17.19 37.96
C LEU A 49 3.98 -17.93 36.79
N MET A 50 3.28 -18.97 36.33
CA MET A 50 3.54 -19.67 35.07
C MET A 50 2.20 -20.05 34.43
N ALA A 51 1.86 -19.37 33.34
CA ALA A 51 0.67 -19.69 32.55
C ALA A 51 0.92 -20.88 31.59
N PRO A 52 -0.13 -21.63 31.20
CA PRO A 52 -0.02 -22.62 30.13
C PRO A 52 0.40 -21.95 28.81
N LYS A 53 1.23 -22.63 28.03
CA LYS A 53 1.86 -22.06 26.83
C LYS A 53 0.94 -22.11 25.62
N LEU A 54 0.87 -21.00 24.89
CA LEU A 54 0.19 -20.93 23.60
C LEU A 54 0.99 -21.61 22.49
N ALA A 55 0.26 -22.00 21.45
CA ALA A 55 0.78 -22.48 20.19
C ALA A 55 1.78 -21.48 19.59
N ARG A 56 2.94 -21.99 19.19
CA ARG A 56 3.94 -21.23 18.43
C ARG A 56 3.82 -21.58 16.96
N ARG A 57 3.72 -20.55 16.12
CA ARG A 57 3.78 -20.68 14.66
C ARG A 57 5.21 -20.32 14.19
N GLY A 58 5.89 -21.23 13.49
CA GLY A 58 7.31 -21.10 13.10
C GLY A 58 7.97 -22.46 12.85
N GLY A 59 9.31 -22.54 12.94
CA GLY A 59 10.10 -23.73 12.55
C GLY A 59 9.64 -25.07 13.12
N LYS A 60 9.07 -25.10 14.33
CA LYS A 60 8.30 -26.24 14.85
C LYS A 60 6.94 -25.75 15.33
N GLN A 61 5.91 -25.99 14.53
CA GLN A 61 4.51 -25.69 14.89
C GLN A 61 4.14 -26.48 16.15
N THR A 62 3.60 -25.79 17.16
CA THR A 62 3.06 -26.43 18.37
C THR A 62 1.56 -26.18 18.48
N THR A 63 0.88 -26.96 19.32
CA THR A 63 -0.49 -26.72 19.76
C THR A 63 -0.50 -25.92 21.07
N ASP A 64 -1.66 -25.37 21.42
CA ASP A 64 -1.86 -24.77 22.75
C ASP A 64 -1.72 -25.86 23.82
N GLU A 65 -1.08 -25.54 24.94
CA GLU A 65 -1.25 -26.33 26.17
C GLU A 65 -2.70 -26.19 26.67
N PRO A 66 -3.23 -27.18 27.40
CA PRO A 66 -4.59 -27.09 27.95
C PRO A 66 -4.81 -25.79 28.73
N TRP A 67 -5.92 -25.10 28.43
CA TRP A 67 -6.31 -23.81 29.02
C TRP A 67 -5.46 -22.60 28.65
N ALA A 68 -4.43 -22.73 27.80
CA ALA A 68 -3.54 -21.62 27.44
C ALA A 68 -4.29 -20.46 26.80
N TRP A 69 -5.22 -20.76 25.90
CA TRP A 69 -6.01 -19.74 25.23
C TRP A 69 -6.91 -18.98 26.20
N GLN A 70 -7.69 -19.70 27.02
CA GLN A 70 -8.57 -19.10 28.02
C GLN A 70 -7.79 -18.25 29.02
N SER A 71 -6.60 -18.71 29.40
CA SER A 71 -5.70 -17.97 30.28
C SER A 71 -5.26 -16.63 29.67
N ARG A 72 -4.82 -16.61 28.41
CA ARG A 72 -4.49 -15.35 27.71
C ARG A 72 -5.72 -14.47 27.52
N GLU A 73 -6.85 -15.03 27.10
CA GLU A 73 -8.05 -14.25 26.82
C GLU A 73 -8.64 -13.63 28.09
N PHE A 74 -8.57 -14.31 29.23
CA PHE A 74 -8.93 -13.73 30.52
C PHE A 74 -8.10 -12.48 30.81
N LEU A 75 -6.77 -12.59 30.69
CA LEU A 75 -5.86 -11.47 30.93
C LEU A 75 -6.05 -10.33 29.90
N ARG A 76 -6.25 -10.67 28.62
CA ARG A 76 -6.57 -9.72 27.54
C ARG A 76 -7.83 -8.93 27.86
N ASN A 77 -8.91 -9.60 28.24
CA ASN A 77 -10.21 -8.97 28.49
C ASN A 77 -10.21 -8.00 29.67
N ILE A 78 -9.42 -8.27 30.71
CA ILE A 78 -9.36 -7.40 31.90
C ILE A 78 -8.31 -6.29 31.78
N CYS A 79 -7.24 -6.49 30.99
CA CYS A 79 -6.10 -5.57 30.97
C CYS A 79 -5.97 -4.74 29.70
N ILE A 80 -6.35 -5.22 28.51
CA ILE A 80 -5.99 -4.53 27.25
C ILE A 80 -6.54 -3.10 27.20
N GLY A 81 -5.68 -2.13 26.90
CA GLY A 81 -6.04 -0.71 26.86
C GLY A 81 -6.36 -0.06 28.22
N LYS A 82 -6.20 -0.77 29.34
CA LYS A 82 -6.42 -0.21 30.68
C LYS A 82 -5.15 0.44 31.23
N GLU A 83 -5.33 1.49 32.01
CA GLU A 83 -4.28 2.07 32.83
C GLU A 83 -3.97 1.16 34.02
N VAL A 84 -2.68 0.95 34.29
CA VAL A 84 -2.19 0.09 35.35
C VAL A 84 -1.05 0.77 36.10
N LYS A 85 -0.91 0.42 37.39
CA LYS A 85 0.32 0.64 38.14
C LYS A 85 1.13 -0.65 38.10
N PHE A 86 2.45 -0.58 38.01
CA PHE A 86 3.28 -1.78 38.03
C PHE A 86 4.63 -1.54 38.71
N GLN A 87 5.19 -2.62 39.22
CA GLN A 87 6.47 -2.60 39.94
C GLN A 87 7.30 -3.80 39.48
N VAL A 88 8.52 -3.55 39.03
CA VAL A 88 9.46 -4.62 38.68
C VAL A 88 10.03 -5.19 39.97
N ASP A 89 9.87 -6.49 40.17
CA ASP A 89 10.45 -7.21 41.30
C ASP A 89 11.90 -7.59 41.04
N TYR A 90 12.16 -8.26 39.93
CA TYR A 90 13.47 -8.71 39.56
C TYR A 90 13.60 -8.79 38.04
N THR A 91 14.82 -8.65 37.56
CA THR A 91 15.15 -8.80 36.14
C THR A 91 16.05 -10.02 35.99
N LEU A 92 15.84 -10.78 34.92
CA LEU A 92 16.74 -11.86 34.50
C LEU A 92 17.53 -11.38 33.27
N PRO A 93 18.73 -10.78 33.43
CA PRO A 93 19.45 -10.13 32.34
C PRO A 93 19.75 -11.07 31.18
N GLN A 94 20.04 -12.35 31.47
CA GLN A 94 20.32 -13.37 30.45
C GLN A 94 19.13 -13.61 29.50
N ARG A 95 17.90 -13.32 29.93
CA ARG A 95 16.68 -13.48 29.13
C ARG A 95 16.07 -12.15 28.69
N GLY A 96 16.60 -11.02 29.16
CA GLY A 96 16.00 -9.70 28.95
C GLY A 96 14.57 -9.58 29.47
N LEU A 97 14.19 -10.36 30.49
CA LEU A 97 12.83 -10.39 31.03
C LEU A 97 12.75 -9.67 32.38
N GLU A 98 11.71 -8.86 32.54
CA GLU A 98 11.35 -8.19 33.78
C GLU A 98 10.16 -8.89 34.41
N PHE A 99 10.32 -9.32 35.66
CA PHE A 99 9.25 -9.91 36.45
C PHE A 99 8.73 -8.87 37.43
N GLY A 100 7.41 -8.73 37.52
CA GLY A 100 6.81 -7.72 38.37
C GLY A 100 5.36 -7.98 38.74
N ASN A 101 4.82 -7.06 39.54
CA ASN A 101 3.40 -7.01 39.88
C ASN A 101 2.73 -5.91 39.08
N VAL A 102 1.51 -6.18 38.62
CA VAL A 102 0.69 -5.23 37.87
C VAL A 102 -0.64 -5.07 38.61
N PHE A 103 -1.10 -3.83 38.73
CA PHE A 103 -2.28 -3.46 39.51
C PHE A 103 -3.28 -2.72 38.62
N LEU A 104 -4.52 -3.19 38.62
CA LEU A 104 -5.68 -2.47 38.08
C LEU A 104 -6.38 -1.77 39.25
N GLY A 105 -6.27 -0.44 39.31
CA GLY A 105 -6.58 0.31 40.53
C GLY A 105 -5.64 -0.11 41.67
N ASP A 106 -6.21 -0.71 42.72
CA ASP A 106 -5.46 -1.21 43.89
C ASP A 106 -5.39 -2.74 43.94
N LYS A 107 -5.87 -3.42 42.90
CA LYS A 107 -5.96 -4.89 42.87
C LYS A 107 -4.85 -5.49 42.02
N ASN A 108 -4.08 -6.41 42.60
CA ASN A 108 -3.02 -7.13 41.89
C ASN A 108 -3.61 -8.10 40.88
N VAL A 109 -3.27 -7.93 39.60
CA VAL A 109 -3.74 -8.74 38.47
C VAL A 109 -3.37 -10.21 38.65
N ALA A 110 -2.20 -10.51 39.24
CA ALA A 110 -1.77 -11.89 39.48
C ALA A 110 -2.74 -12.65 40.38
N PHE A 111 -3.42 -11.98 41.32
CA PHE A 111 -4.42 -12.61 42.18
C PHE A 111 -5.63 -13.08 41.38
N TYR A 112 -6.10 -12.28 40.41
CA TYR A 112 -7.21 -12.66 39.54
C TYR A 112 -6.86 -13.85 38.64
N VAL A 113 -5.68 -13.83 38.03
CA VAL A 113 -5.20 -14.91 37.16
C VAL A 113 -5.12 -16.23 37.94
N VAL A 114 -4.53 -16.21 39.13
CA VAL A 114 -4.41 -17.42 39.97
C VAL A 114 -5.76 -17.88 40.53
N ALA A 115 -6.60 -16.97 41.03
CA ALA A 115 -7.88 -17.32 41.64
C ALA A 115 -8.85 -18.01 40.67
N HIS A 116 -8.77 -17.70 39.38
CA HIS A 116 -9.56 -18.36 38.33
C HIS A 116 -8.85 -19.58 37.71
N GLY A 117 -7.67 -19.96 38.22
CA GLY A 117 -6.92 -21.11 37.75
C GLY A 117 -6.27 -20.92 36.38
N TRP A 118 -5.99 -19.68 35.96
CA TRP A 118 -5.40 -19.40 34.65
C TRP A 118 -3.87 -19.46 34.63
N ALA A 119 -3.22 -19.44 35.79
CA ALA A 119 -1.79 -19.71 35.93
C ALA A 119 -1.52 -20.48 37.23
N LYS A 120 -0.40 -21.20 37.26
CA LYS A 120 0.11 -21.88 38.45
C LYS A 120 1.23 -21.05 39.07
N LEU A 121 1.47 -21.22 40.37
CA LEU A 121 2.70 -20.73 40.96
C LEU A 121 3.90 -21.54 40.46
N LYS A 122 5.02 -20.86 40.26
CA LYS A 122 6.30 -21.49 39.93
C LYS A 122 6.72 -22.47 41.03
N THR A 123 7.20 -23.64 40.60
CA THR A 123 7.74 -24.65 41.52
C THR A 123 9.11 -24.22 42.06
N VAL A 124 9.61 -24.88 43.11
CA VAL A 124 10.98 -24.65 43.64
C VAL A 124 12.02 -24.72 42.51
N ARG A 125 11.92 -25.76 41.66
CA ARG A 125 12.80 -25.93 40.49
C ARG A 125 12.72 -24.78 39.49
N ASP A 126 11.55 -24.16 39.34
CA ASP A 126 11.39 -23.01 38.44
C ASP A 126 11.95 -21.73 39.06
N LEU A 127 11.80 -21.55 40.38
CA LEU A 127 12.42 -20.46 41.12
C LEU A 127 13.94 -20.58 41.12
N ASP A 128 14.51 -21.79 41.20
CA ASP A 128 15.96 -22.00 41.10
C ASP A 128 16.52 -21.49 39.77
N LYS A 129 15.79 -21.70 38.67
CA LYS A 129 16.14 -21.13 37.34
C LYS A 129 16.10 -19.61 37.32
N ASP A 130 15.32 -19.01 38.21
CA ASP A 130 15.17 -17.57 38.40
C ASP A 130 16.07 -17.05 39.55
N ARG A 131 17.06 -17.84 39.99
CA ARG A 131 17.99 -17.53 41.10
C ARG A 131 17.31 -17.38 42.47
N GLY A 132 16.19 -18.06 42.66
CA GLY A 132 15.40 -18.03 43.89
C GLY A 132 14.63 -16.73 44.10
N GLU A 133 14.47 -15.89 43.07
CA GLU A 133 13.72 -14.64 43.16
C GLU A 133 12.21 -14.90 43.01
N PHE A 134 11.38 -14.21 43.80
CA PHE A 134 9.93 -14.41 43.84
C PHE A 134 9.17 -13.11 44.15
N SER A 135 7.86 -13.11 43.90
CA SER A 135 6.94 -12.00 44.21
C SER A 135 6.88 -11.74 45.72
N PRO A 136 6.87 -10.47 46.17
CA PRO A 136 6.61 -10.15 47.58
C PRO A 136 5.22 -10.61 48.06
N TYR A 137 4.29 -10.89 47.15
CA TYR A 137 2.93 -11.35 47.43
C TYR A 137 2.78 -12.89 47.37
N LEU A 138 3.87 -13.64 47.49
CA LEU A 138 3.88 -15.10 47.33
C LEU A 138 2.89 -15.81 48.28
N LYS A 139 2.75 -15.33 49.52
CA LYS A 139 1.85 -15.92 50.52
C LYS A 139 0.38 -15.75 50.11
N GLU A 140 0.01 -14.56 49.65
CA GLU A 140 -1.33 -14.25 49.15
C GLU A 140 -1.65 -15.02 47.87
N LEU A 141 -0.68 -15.10 46.95
CA LEU A 141 -0.81 -15.90 45.73
C LEU A 141 -1.11 -17.37 46.03
N LYS A 142 -0.39 -17.95 46.99
CA LYS A 142 -0.62 -19.34 47.42
C LYS A 142 -2.04 -19.54 47.95
N LYS A 143 -2.57 -18.62 48.76
CA LYS A 143 -3.96 -18.67 49.25
C LYS A 143 -4.98 -18.68 48.10
N TRP A 144 -4.75 -17.89 47.06
CA TRP A 144 -5.63 -17.88 45.88
C TRP A 144 -5.49 -19.15 45.04
N GLU A 145 -4.29 -19.71 44.93
CA GLU A 145 -4.07 -20.97 44.22
C GLU A 145 -4.76 -22.14 44.92
N ASP A 146 -4.67 -22.20 46.26
CA ASP A 146 -5.32 -23.25 47.03
C ASP A 146 -6.85 -23.19 46.88
N LYS A 147 -7.45 -21.98 46.89
CA LYS A 147 -8.86 -21.79 46.52
C LYS A 147 -9.19 -22.23 45.10
N ALA A 148 -8.32 -21.94 44.13
CA ALA A 148 -8.52 -22.36 42.75
C ALA A 148 -8.45 -23.89 42.60
N LYS A 149 -7.59 -24.57 43.38
CA LYS A 149 -7.52 -26.04 43.46
C LYS A 149 -8.78 -26.63 44.07
N GLU A 150 -9.23 -26.08 45.20
CA GLU A 150 -10.47 -26.51 45.87
C GLU A 150 -11.68 -26.42 44.94
N ASN A 151 -11.76 -25.32 44.18
CA ASN A 151 -12.85 -25.09 43.23
C ASN A 151 -12.67 -25.82 41.88
N GLY A 152 -11.54 -26.50 41.65
CA GLY A 152 -11.22 -27.12 40.37
C GLY A 152 -11.23 -26.12 39.20
N ALA A 153 -10.76 -24.90 39.43
CA ALA A 153 -10.80 -23.82 38.44
C ALA A 153 -9.69 -23.96 37.39
N GLY A 154 -10.02 -23.73 36.12
CA GLY A 154 -9.06 -23.66 35.01
C GLY A 154 -8.10 -24.86 34.97
N CYS A 155 -6.80 -24.59 35.12
CA CYS A 155 -5.74 -25.59 35.12
C CYS A 155 -5.78 -26.62 36.27
N TRP A 156 -6.70 -26.44 37.23
CA TRP A 156 -6.99 -27.36 38.33
C TRP A 156 -8.28 -28.15 38.11
N SER A 157 -9.00 -27.91 37.02
CA SER A 157 -10.19 -28.69 36.65
C SER A 157 -9.83 -30.14 36.36
N LYS A 158 -10.74 -31.04 36.72
CA LYS A 158 -10.66 -32.47 36.37
C LYS A 158 -11.06 -32.74 34.91
N ALA A 159 -11.69 -31.77 34.24
CA ALA A 159 -12.03 -31.88 32.83
C ALA A 159 -10.77 -31.82 31.96
N SER A 160 -10.78 -32.54 30.83
CA SER A 160 -9.73 -32.38 29.81
C SER A 160 -9.69 -30.92 29.37
N GLY A 161 -8.55 -30.28 29.59
CA GLY A 161 -8.46 -28.85 29.36
C GLY A 161 -8.62 -28.48 27.90
N SER A 162 -9.35 -27.39 27.67
CA SER A 162 -9.68 -26.96 26.31
C SER A 162 -8.42 -26.53 25.56
N VAL A 163 -8.26 -27.06 24.35
CA VAL A 163 -7.19 -26.73 23.40
C VAL A 163 -7.87 -26.29 22.12
N ARG A 164 -7.50 -25.12 21.59
CA ARG A 164 -8.08 -24.64 20.33
C ARG A 164 -7.62 -25.50 19.17
N ASN A 165 -8.54 -25.74 18.24
CA ASN A 165 -8.16 -26.20 16.91
C ASN A 165 -7.62 -25.01 16.12
N LEU A 166 -6.39 -25.12 15.62
CA LEU A 166 -5.72 -24.06 14.88
C LEU A 166 -5.45 -24.54 13.45
N PRO A 167 -6.21 -24.05 12.46
CA PRO A 167 -5.94 -24.36 11.06
C PRO A 167 -4.53 -23.95 10.63
N PRO A 168 -3.99 -24.58 9.56
CA PRO A 168 -2.77 -24.13 8.93
C PRO A 168 -2.83 -22.62 8.63
N SER A 169 -1.73 -21.92 8.89
CA SER A 169 -1.64 -20.49 8.60
C SER A 169 -1.68 -20.27 7.09
N LEU A 170 -2.43 -19.25 6.64
CA LEU A 170 -2.40 -18.75 5.24
C LEU A 170 -1.42 -17.59 5.08
N VAL A 171 -0.79 -17.14 6.17
CA VAL A 171 0.19 -16.05 6.13
C VAL A 171 1.48 -16.52 5.48
N GLY A 172 1.86 -15.85 4.39
CA GLY A 172 3.19 -15.96 3.79
C GLY A 172 3.43 -17.20 2.93
N ASP A 173 2.40 -17.98 2.64
CA ASP A 173 2.47 -19.18 1.79
C ASP A 173 1.76 -18.95 0.44
N PRO A 174 2.51 -18.75 -0.66
CA PRO A 174 1.92 -18.51 -1.98
C PRO A 174 1.07 -19.68 -2.49
N ASN A 175 1.34 -20.90 -2.05
CA ASN A 175 0.59 -22.09 -2.50
C ASN A 175 -0.85 -22.11 -1.98
N LYS A 176 -1.16 -21.25 -0.99
CA LYS A 176 -2.48 -21.16 -0.35
C LYS A 176 -3.31 -19.97 -0.81
N ASN A 177 -2.91 -19.28 -1.88
CA ASN A 177 -3.70 -18.17 -2.46
C ASN A 177 -5.13 -18.61 -2.85
N GLY A 178 -5.32 -19.87 -3.26
CA GLY A 178 -6.63 -20.44 -3.53
C GLY A 178 -7.53 -20.51 -2.29
N GLU A 179 -6.97 -20.87 -1.13
CA GLU A 179 -7.69 -20.91 0.15
C GLU A 179 -8.10 -19.51 0.60
N ILE A 180 -7.22 -18.51 0.43
CA ILE A 180 -7.53 -17.10 0.73
C ILE A 180 -8.67 -16.60 -0.18
N THR A 181 -8.66 -16.98 -1.46
CA THR A 181 -9.73 -16.61 -2.40
C THR A 181 -11.05 -17.24 -2.01
N ARG A 182 -11.05 -18.52 -1.64
CA ARG A 182 -12.23 -19.23 -1.15
C ARG A 182 -12.81 -18.57 0.10
N LEU A 183 -11.97 -18.19 1.05
CA LEU A 183 -12.35 -17.49 2.26
C LEU A 183 -13.08 -16.16 1.97
N VAL A 184 -12.63 -15.41 0.96
CA VAL A 184 -13.33 -14.18 0.51
C VAL A 184 -14.71 -14.51 -0.07
N VAL A 185 -14.80 -15.54 -0.90
CA VAL A 185 -16.07 -15.95 -1.54
C VAL A 185 -17.09 -16.39 -0.50
N GLU A 186 -16.68 -17.19 0.49
CA GLU A 186 -17.53 -17.71 1.57
C GLU A 186 -18.05 -16.60 2.49
N ASN A 187 -17.29 -15.51 2.66
CA ASN A 187 -17.63 -14.40 3.55
C ASN A 187 -18.03 -13.12 2.79
N LYS A 188 -18.42 -13.26 1.52
CA LYS A 188 -18.71 -12.12 0.65
C LYS A 188 -19.91 -11.32 1.18
N GLY A 189 -19.68 -10.02 1.39
CA GLY A 189 -20.73 -9.09 1.85
C GLY A 189 -21.03 -9.18 3.35
N THR A 190 -20.31 -10.02 4.10
CA THR A 190 -20.48 -10.16 5.55
C THR A 190 -19.27 -9.65 6.33
N GLU A 191 -19.50 -9.27 7.58
CA GLU A 191 -18.42 -8.98 8.52
C GLU A 191 -18.00 -10.23 9.25
N VAL A 192 -16.69 -10.49 9.27
CA VAL A 192 -16.10 -11.56 10.05
C VAL A 192 -15.51 -10.96 11.32
N GLN A 193 -15.84 -11.53 12.48
CA GLN A 193 -15.16 -11.17 13.72
C GLN A 193 -13.72 -11.70 13.70
N ALA A 194 -12.78 -10.92 14.19
CA ALA A 194 -11.38 -11.31 14.19
C ALA A 194 -10.64 -10.76 15.42
N ILE A 195 -9.59 -11.45 15.84
CA ILE A 195 -8.65 -10.96 16.86
C ILE A 195 -7.35 -10.57 16.16
N VAL A 196 -6.89 -9.33 16.33
CA VAL A 196 -5.61 -8.89 15.77
C VAL A 196 -4.48 -9.42 16.62
N GLU A 197 -3.66 -10.30 16.05
CA GLU A 197 -2.56 -10.94 16.76
C GLU A 197 -1.23 -10.20 16.58
N TYR A 198 -1.02 -9.60 15.41
CA TYR A 198 0.23 -8.90 15.11
C TYR A 198 0.00 -7.73 14.15
N VAL A 199 0.71 -6.62 14.39
CA VAL A 199 0.72 -5.45 13.51
C VAL A 199 2.10 -5.36 12.86
N ARG A 200 2.15 -5.55 11.55
CA ARG A 200 3.41 -5.50 10.79
C ARG A 200 3.86 -4.06 10.58
N ASP A 201 2.93 -3.24 10.10
CA ASP A 201 3.01 -1.80 9.85
C ASP A 201 1.60 -1.21 10.04
N GLY A 202 1.43 0.10 9.89
CA GLY A 202 0.13 0.74 10.14
C GLY A 202 -1.02 0.25 9.26
N SER A 203 -0.75 -0.37 8.11
CA SER A 203 -1.79 -0.83 7.16
C SER A 203 -1.81 -2.34 6.95
N THR A 204 -1.06 -3.12 7.73
CA THR A 204 -0.93 -4.58 7.55
C THR A 204 -1.05 -5.32 8.87
N LEU A 205 -2.07 -6.16 8.99
CA LEU A 205 -2.43 -6.90 10.20
C LEU A 205 -2.32 -8.40 9.97
N HIS A 206 -1.90 -9.14 11.00
CA HIS A 206 -2.16 -10.58 11.08
C HIS A 206 -3.28 -10.80 12.09
N VAL A 207 -4.27 -11.58 11.70
CA VAL A 207 -5.50 -11.76 12.46
C VAL A 207 -5.88 -13.23 12.52
N TYR A 208 -6.58 -13.61 13.59
CA TYR A 208 -7.35 -14.84 13.66
C TYR A 208 -8.80 -14.52 13.37
N LEU A 209 -9.33 -15.05 12.26
CA LEU A 209 -10.76 -14.96 11.95
C LEU A 209 -11.54 -15.95 12.83
N LEU A 210 -12.64 -15.49 13.42
CA LEU A 210 -13.51 -16.26 14.30
C LEU A 210 -14.73 -16.80 13.53
N PRO A 211 -15.27 -17.96 13.94
CA PRO A 211 -14.91 -18.76 15.11
C PRO A 211 -13.74 -19.75 14.89
N ASP A 212 -13.33 -19.98 13.64
CA ASP A 212 -12.44 -21.10 13.29
C ASP A 212 -10.94 -20.86 13.56
N TYR A 213 -10.58 -19.67 14.04
CA TYR A 213 -9.20 -19.24 14.27
C TYR A 213 -8.31 -19.37 13.02
N GLN A 214 -8.87 -19.11 11.82
CA GLN A 214 -8.09 -19.08 10.60
C GLN A 214 -7.12 -17.89 10.63
N HIS A 215 -5.82 -18.18 10.58
CA HIS A 215 -4.77 -17.17 10.64
C HIS A 215 -4.47 -16.60 9.25
N VAL A 216 -4.69 -15.30 9.06
CA VAL A 216 -4.53 -14.61 7.77
C VAL A 216 -3.84 -13.26 7.93
N ARG A 217 -3.26 -12.76 6.83
CA ARG A 217 -2.67 -11.42 6.74
C ARG A 217 -3.61 -10.52 5.97
N VAL A 218 -4.15 -9.50 6.62
CA VAL A 218 -5.07 -8.51 6.03
C VAL A 218 -4.32 -7.22 5.74
N PHE A 219 -4.45 -6.72 4.52
CA PHE A 219 -4.04 -5.39 4.12
C PHE A 219 -5.25 -4.46 4.21
N VAL A 220 -5.10 -3.36 4.95
CA VAL A 220 -6.18 -2.41 5.19
C VAL A 220 -6.57 -1.74 3.87
N ALA A 221 -7.83 -1.87 3.49
CA ALA A 221 -8.32 -1.42 2.19
C ALA A 221 -8.19 0.11 2.03
N GLY A 222 -7.73 0.54 0.85
CA GLY A 222 -7.72 1.95 0.43
C GLY A 222 -6.58 2.79 0.95
N VAL A 223 -5.64 2.21 1.70
CA VAL A 223 -4.57 2.95 2.36
C VAL A 223 -3.23 2.21 2.30
N GLN A 224 -2.14 2.97 2.37
CA GLN A 224 -0.79 2.44 2.52
C GLN A 224 -0.04 3.25 3.58
N ALA A 225 0.37 2.58 4.66
CA ALA A 225 1.24 3.13 5.69
C ALA A 225 2.72 3.11 5.26
N PRO A 226 3.57 3.98 5.83
CA PRO A 226 5.02 3.88 5.68
C PRO A 226 5.55 2.52 6.17
N SER A 227 6.50 1.96 5.44
CA SER A 227 7.00 0.60 5.67
C SER A 227 8.04 0.53 6.79
N MET A 228 7.92 -0.46 7.66
CA MET A 228 8.90 -0.76 8.72
C MET A 228 10.23 -1.35 8.21
N ARG A 229 10.36 -1.62 6.90
CA ARG A 229 11.52 -2.20 6.18
C ARG A 229 12.51 -2.98 7.08
N ASN A 230 12.25 -4.26 7.34
CA ASN A 230 13.31 -5.21 7.67
C ASN A 230 12.95 -6.65 7.26
N TRP A 231 13.88 -7.33 6.59
CA TRP A 231 13.83 -8.75 6.24
C TRP A 231 14.77 -9.49 7.21
N MET A 232 14.24 -10.40 8.03
CA MET A 232 15.09 -11.40 8.69
C MET A 232 15.59 -12.37 7.61
N VAL A 233 16.85 -12.23 7.16
CA VAL A 233 17.58 -13.36 6.56
C VAL A 233 18.22 -14.09 7.73
N GLU A 234 17.98 -15.39 7.90
CA GLU A 234 18.84 -16.21 8.74
C GLU A 234 20.27 -16.17 8.18
N PRO A 235 21.33 -16.06 9.01
CA PRO A 235 22.69 -16.03 8.49
C PRO A 235 23.02 -17.38 7.85
N VAL A 236 23.23 -17.38 6.53
CA VAL A 236 23.94 -18.48 5.87
C VAL A 236 25.35 -18.48 6.46
N LYS A 237 25.73 -19.56 7.13
CA LYS A 237 27.10 -19.76 7.62
C LYS A 237 28.06 -19.66 6.43
N ALA A 238 28.93 -18.65 6.45
CA ALA A 238 30.02 -18.55 5.50
C ALA A 238 31.03 -19.66 5.80
N GLU A 239 31.14 -20.64 4.91
CA GLU A 239 32.32 -21.51 4.86
C GLU A 239 33.52 -20.67 4.41
N ALA A 240 34.50 -20.57 5.30
CA ALA A 240 35.77 -19.95 5.00
C ALA A 240 36.58 -20.90 4.10
N ASN A 241 36.79 -20.53 2.84
CA ASN A 241 37.99 -20.90 2.08
C ASN A 241 38.13 -20.05 0.81
N GLY A 242 39.17 -19.20 0.77
CA GLY A 242 39.59 -18.49 -0.43
C GLY A 242 40.43 -17.26 -0.12
N LYS A 243 41.75 -17.33 -0.35
CA LYS A 243 42.78 -16.30 -0.09
C LYS A 243 42.49 -14.95 -0.78
N PRO A 244 42.99 -13.82 -0.22
CA PRO A 244 42.77 -12.49 -0.78
C PRO A 244 43.77 -12.19 -1.91
N SER A 245 43.26 -11.74 -3.07
CA SER A 245 44.09 -11.10 -4.09
C SER A 245 44.03 -9.59 -3.92
N ASN A 246 45.23 -9.01 -3.78
CA ASN A 246 45.54 -7.61 -3.54
C ASN A 246 45.17 -6.73 -4.76
N GLY A 247 44.45 -5.63 -4.53
CA GLY A 247 44.10 -4.65 -5.56
C GLY A 247 43.80 -3.29 -4.94
N SER A 248 44.79 -2.40 -4.98
CA SER A 248 44.76 -1.02 -4.47
C SER A 248 43.59 -0.20 -5.04
N ARG A 249 42.69 0.31 -4.18
CA ARG A 249 41.73 1.37 -4.52
C ARG A 249 42.33 2.73 -4.11
N GLY A 250 42.53 3.61 -5.09
CA GLY A 250 42.95 4.99 -4.84
C GLY A 250 41.91 5.83 -4.10
N PRO A 251 42.27 7.03 -3.60
CA PRO A 251 41.39 7.85 -2.77
C PRO A 251 40.23 8.45 -3.59
N LEU A 252 39.02 8.44 -3.01
CA LEU A 252 37.82 9.04 -3.60
C LEU A 252 37.96 10.56 -3.73
N THR A 253 37.47 11.10 -4.84
CA THR A 253 37.47 12.55 -5.12
C THR A 253 36.40 13.28 -4.31
N SER A 254 36.54 14.60 -4.14
CA SER A 254 35.60 15.44 -3.38
C SER A 254 34.15 15.36 -3.86
N ALA A 255 33.90 15.11 -5.15
CA ALA A 255 32.56 14.88 -5.70
C ALA A 255 31.95 13.53 -5.26
N GLN A 256 32.76 12.48 -5.09
CA GLN A 256 32.31 11.20 -4.55
C GLN A 256 32.02 11.27 -3.04
N LYS A 257 32.63 12.21 -2.30
CA LYS A 257 32.28 12.50 -0.89
C LYS A 257 30.94 13.26 -0.74
N VAL A 258 30.55 14.08 -1.71
CA VAL A 258 29.27 14.84 -1.69
C VAL A 258 28.09 13.96 -2.13
N VAL A 259 28.30 13.02 -3.06
CA VAL A 259 27.28 12.02 -3.42
C VAL A 259 27.16 10.92 -2.34
N ALA A 260 28.25 10.59 -1.63
CA ALA A 260 28.22 9.67 -0.50
C ALA A 260 27.58 10.26 0.78
N SER A 261 27.41 11.59 0.87
CA SER A 261 26.78 12.25 2.03
C SER A 261 25.29 12.55 1.85
N SER A 262 24.73 12.39 0.64
CA SER A 262 23.29 12.53 0.35
C SER A 262 22.59 11.21 0.01
N THR A 263 23.33 10.10 -0.01
CA THR A 263 22.78 8.76 -0.28
C THR A 263 23.26 7.74 0.75
N SER A 264 23.07 8.02 2.04
CA SER A 264 23.00 6.95 3.03
C SER A 264 21.60 6.31 2.94
N VAL A 265 21.38 5.46 1.92
CA VAL A 265 20.36 4.42 2.06
C VAL A 265 20.89 3.47 3.11
N THR A 266 20.55 3.75 4.37
CA THR A 266 20.72 2.81 5.47
C THR A 266 19.87 1.59 5.16
N GLN A 267 20.53 0.49 4.80
CA GLN A 267 19.91 -0.83 4.78
C GLN A 267 19.22 -1.06 6.14
N GLY A 268 17.91 -1.32 6.13
CA GLY A 268 17.16 -1.83 7.29
C GLY A 268 16.52 -0.81 8.24
N ALA A 269 16.47 0.49 7.92
CA ALA A 269 15.75 1.47 8.72
C ALA A 269 14.27 1.61 8.28
N PRO A 270 13.31 1.74 9.22
CA PRO A 270 11.92 2.08 8.89
C PRO A 270 11.82 3.39 8.11
N GLU A 271 10.82 3.49 7.23
CA GLU A 271 10.47 4.76 6.57
C GLU A 271 10.02 5.80 7.61
N ASP A 272 10.12 7.09 7.26
CA ASP A 272 9.65 8.17 8.12
C ASP A 272 8.19 7.95 8.53
N PHE A 273 7.89 8.19 9.81
CA PHE A 273 6.58 7.96 10.41
C PHE A 273 6.09 6.49 10.42
N ALA A 274 6.91 5.51 10.01
CA ALA A 274 6.50 4.10 10.02
C ALA A 274 6.30 3.57 11.44
N ARG A 275 7.13 3.99 12.40
CA ARG A 275 7.00 3.56 13.80
C ARG A 275 5.74 4.14 14.44
N GLU A 276 5.45 5.40 14.14
CA GLU A 276 4.30 6.16 14.61
C GLU A 276 3.01 5.59 14.02
N SER A 277 3.01 5.27 12.73
CA SER A 277 1.88 4.63 12.04
C SER A 277 1.59 3.22 12.56
N LYS A 278 2.66 2.43 12.78
CA LYS A 278 2.55 1.13 13.43
C LYS A 278 2.00 1.27 14.85
N HIS A 279 2.59 2.15 15.66
CA HIS A 279 2.17 2.38 17.03
C HIS A 279 0.70 2.82 17.11
N PHE A 280 0.28 3.75 16.26
CA PHE A 280 -1.10 4.23 16.16
C PHE A 280 -2.10 3.10 15.95
N THR A 281 -1.73 2.13 15.11
CA THR A 281 -2.51 0.92 14.85
C THR A 281 -2.49 -0.04 16.02
N GLU A 282 -1.31 -0.28 16.60
CA GLU A 282 -1.15 -1.19 17.75
C GLU A 282 -2.02 -0.77 18.95
N ILE A 283 -1.98 0.50 19.35
CA ILE A 283 -2.75 0.99 20.50
C ILE A 283 -4.28 0.95 20.28
N ARG A 284 -4.71 0.78 19.03
CA ARG A 284 -6.12 0.76 18.63
C ARG A 284 -6.67 -0.64 18.41
N VAL A 285 -5.88 -1.56 17.84
CA VAL A 285 -6.38 -2.88 17.44
C VAL A 285 -5.57 -4.07 17.94
N LEU A 286 -4.30 -3.93 18.34
CA LEU A 286 -3.48 -5.09 18.75
C LEU A 286 -4.10 -5.81 19.96
N HIS A 287 -4.25 -7.13 19.86
CA HIS A 287 -4.92 -7.99 20.84
C HIS A 287 -6.33 -7.50 21.21
N ARG A 288 -7.02 -6.87 20.25
CA ARG A 288 -8.43 -6.54 20.36
C ARG A 288 -9.20 -7.28 19.29
N GLU A 289 -10.47 -7.49 19.60
CA GLU A 289 -11.42 -7.97 18.62
C GLU A 289 -11.85 -6.81 17.71
N VAL A 290 -11.97 -7.12 16.43
CA VAL A 290 -12.36 -6.21 15.36
C VAL A 290 -13.36 -6.91 14.44
N ARG A 291 -14.06 -6.15 13.61
CA ARG A 291 -14.84 -6.68 12.49
C ARG A 291 -14.12 -6.39 11.18
N ILE A 292 -14.03 -7.39 10.32
CA ILE A 292 -13.35 -7.27 9.03
C ILE A 292 -14.32 -7.61 7.91
N PHE A 293 -14.49 -6.68 6.97
CA PHE A 293 -15.06 -7.00 5.66
C PHE A 293 -13.94 -7.51 4.76
N LEU A 294 -14.03 -8.76 4.30
CA LEU A 294 -13.09 -9.33 3.34
C LEU A 294 -13.48 -8.87 1.93
N GLU A 295 -12.84 -7.81 1.44
CA GLU A 295 -13.21 -7.17 0.17
C GLU A 295 -12.73 -7.94 -1.07
N GLY A 296 -11.58 -8.61 -0.95
CA GLY A 296 -10.98 -9.26 -2.09
C GLY A 296 -9.57 -9.76 -1.86
N VAL A 297 -9.06 -10.44 -2.87
CA VAL A 297 -7.64 -10.74 -3.00
C VAL A 297 -7.11 -9.97 -4.19
N ASP A 298 -6.00 -9.25 -4.04
CA ASP A 298 -5.35 -8.59 -5.16
C ASP A 298 -4.64 -9.60 -6.08
N ILE A 299 -4.10 -9.10 -7.20
CA ILE A 299 -3.38 -9.92 -8.18
C ILE A 299 -2.12 -10.60 -7.62
N HIS A 300 -1.66 -10.21 -6.43
CA HIS A 300 -0.48 -10.76 -5.74
C HIS A 300 -0.85 -11.68 -4.58
N GLY A 301 -2.12 -12.09 -4.45
CA GLY A 301 -2.57 -12.95 -3.35
C GLY A 301 -2.74 -12.21 -2.02
N LYS A 302 -2.76 -10.87 -2.01
CA LYS A 302 -2.96 -10.09 -0.79
C LYS A 302 -4.44 -9.98 -0.46
N LEU A 303 -4.82 -10.48 0.70
CA LEU A 303 -6.17 -10.31 1.24
C LEU A 303 -6.39 -8.85 1.65
N ILE A 304 -7.26 -8.16 0.94
CA ILE A 304 -7.67 -6.78 1.18
C ILE A 304 -8.93 -6.78 2.05
N GLY A 305 -8.95 -5.97 3.11
CA GLY A 305 -10.13 -5.86 3.97
C GLY A 305 -10.29 -4.53 4.68
N ARG A 306 -11.55 -4.15 4.96
CA ARG A 306 -11.87 -3.00 5.82
C ARG A 306 -11.94 -3.44 7.27
N VAL A 307 -11.23 -2.75 8.15
CA VAL A 307 -11.09 -3.10 9.56
C VAL A 307 -11.88 -2.10 10.41
N ARG A 308 -12.99 -2.55 10.99
CA ARG A 308 -13.85 -1.76 11.89
C ARG A 308 -13.63 -2.15 13.35
N TYR A 309 -13.71 -1.16 14.22
CA TYR A 309 -13.69 -1.36 15.67
C TYR A 309 -14.99 -2.01 16.14
N LEU A 310 -14.92 -2.81 17.21
CA LEU A 310 -16.12 -3.43 17.79
C LEU A 310 -17.04 -2.45 18.52
N ASP A 311 -16.51 -1.33 18.98
CA ASP A 311 -17.25 -0.29 19.68
C ASP A 311 -18.18 0.52 18.76
N GLY A 312 -18.24 0.17 17.47
CA GLY A 312 -19.14 0.80 16.51
C GLY A 312 -18.74 2.22 16.13
N GLN A 313 -17.48 2.61 16.37
CA GLN A 313 -16.98 3.92 15.95
C GLN A 313 -17.28 4.19 14.46
N PRO A 314 -17.66 5.43 14.10
CA PRO A 314 -18.10 5.76 12.75
C PRO A 314 -16.96 5.70 11.72
N LYS A 315 -15.72 5.94 12.17
CA LYS A 315 -14.52 5.90 11.35
C LYS A 315 -13.81 4.56 11.53
N ASP A 316 -13.48 3.92 10.43
CA ASP A 316 -12.70 2.69 10.43
C ASP A 316 -11.19 2.99 10.55
N LEU A 317 -10.38 1.93 10.68
CA LEU A 317 -8.94 2.08 10.84
C LEU A 317 -8.28 2.84 9.68
N ALA A 318 -8.76 2.63 8.45
CA ALA A 318 -8.21 3.26 7.25
C ALA A 318 -8.42 4.78 7.29
N GLU A 319 -9.64 5.22 7.62
CA GLU A 319 -9.99 6.63 7.72
C GLU A 319 -9.17 7.33 8.82
N GLN A 320 -9.02 6.69 9.98
CA GLN A 320 -8.24 7.25 11.09
C GLN A 320 -6.74 7.39 10.76
N LEU A 321 -6.15 6.41 10.06
CA LEU A 321 -4.74 6.48 9.63
C LEU A 321 -4.49 7.64 8.68
N VAL A 322 -5.37 7.80 7.68
CA VAL A 322 -5.24 8.86 6.68
C VAL A 322 -5.47 10.23 7.29
N GLU A 323 -6.51 10.38 8.10
CA GLU A 323 -6.84 11.65 8.78
C GLU A 323 -5.69 12.15 9.67
N ASN A 324 -4.91 11.23 10.26
CA ASN A 324 -3.77 11.59 11.10
C ASN A 324 -2.47 11.77 10.32
N GLY A 325 -2.46 11.60 8.99
CA GLY A 325 -1.23 11.67 8.18
C GLY A 325 -0.27 10.50 8.41
N LEU A 326 -0.80 9.34 8.80
CA LEU A 326 -0.04 8.12 9.10
C LEU A 326 -0.18 7.04 8.01
N ALA A 327 -1.00 7.31 7.00
CA ALA A 327 -1.07 6.55 5.77
C ALA A 327 -1.51 7.47 4.62
N LYS A 328 -1.17 7.09 3.39
CA LYS A 328 -1.69 7.72 2.17
C LYS A 328 -2.85 6.92 1.60
N PHE A 329 -3.75 7.58 0.91
CA PHE A 329 -4.81 6.93 0.14
C PHE A 329 -4.19 6.19 -1.06
N VAL A 330 -4.66 4.95 -1.28
CA VAL A 330 -4.33 4.15 -2.46
C VAL A 330 -5.62 3.65 -3.07
N ASP A 331 -5.85 3.96 -4.35
CA ASP A 331 -7.03 3.46 -5.04
C ASP A 331 -6.90 1.95 -5.30
N CYS A 332 -7.63 1.17 -4.52
CA CYS A 332 -7.70 -0.28 -4.67
C CYS A 332 -8.79 -0.74 -5.66
N GLY A 333 -9.21 0.13 -6.60
CA GLY A 333 -10.09 -0.25 -7.71
C GLY A 333 -11.46 -0.74 -7.22
N LYS A 334 -11.86 -1.96 -7.61
CA LYS A 334 -13.19 -2.52 -7.31
C LYS A 334 -13.44 -2.87 -5.84
N PHE A 335 -12.41 -2.87 -4.99
CA PHE A 335 -12.50 -3.36 -3.60
C PHE A 335 -13.08 -2.32 -2.62
N LEU A 336 -13.32 -1.08 -3.04
CA LEU A 336 -13.92 -0.07 -2.18
C LEU A 336 -15.09 0.65 -2.86
N PRO A 337 -16.23 0.81 -2.14
CA PRO A 337 -17.32 1.66 -2.61
C PRO A 337 -16.87 3.11 -2.84
N VAL A 338 -17.49 3.78 -3.82
CA VAL A 338 -17.17 5.16 -4.23
C VAL A 338 -17.18 6.14 -3.05
N HIS A 339 -18.19 6.06 -2.18
CA HIS A 339 -18.33 6.95 -1.03
C HIS A 339 -17.20 6.76 0.01
N ILE A 340 -16.64 5.56 0.15
CA ILE A 340 -15.49 5.30 1.02
C ILE A 340 -14.24 5.93 0.42
N LYS A 341 -14.03 5.75 -0.90
CA LYS A 341 -12.89 6.36 -1.60
C LYS A 341 -12.90 7.88 -1.49
N GLN A 342 -14.07 8.50 -1.69
CA GLN A 342 -14.23 9.95 -1.56
C GLN A 342 -13.86 10.42 -0.14
N ARG A 343 -14.35 9.73 0.88
CA ARG A 343 -14.04 10.04 2.28
C ARG A 343 -12.55 9.92 2.61
N LEU A 344 -11.88 8.85 2.17
CA LEU A 344 -10.43 8.70 2.35
C LEU A 344 -9.65 9.80 1.62
N LYS A 345 -10.03 10.16 0.39
CA LYS A 345 -9.41 11.28 -0.35
C LYS A 345 -9.57 12.61 0.39
N SER A 346 -10.78 12.90 0.91
CA SER A 346 -11.04 14.11 1.68
C SER A 346 -10.24 14.15 2.98
N SER A 347 -10.11 13.03 3.69
CA SER A 347 -9.27 12.95 4.90
C SER A 347 -7.79 13.16 4.58
N GLU A 348 -7.29 12.62 3.46
CA GLU A 348 -5.89 12.79 3.05
C GLU A 348 -5.58 14.25 2.71
N LEU A 349 -6.50 14.92 2.01
CA LEU A 349 -6.36 16.33 1.67
C LEU A 349 -6.24 17.20 2.94
N LYS A 350 -7.10 16.97 3.94
CA LYS A 350 -7.03 17.69 5.23
C LYS A 350 -5.70 17.46 5.95
N ALA A 351 -5.18 16.23 5.93
CA ALA A 351 -3.90 15.90 6.54
C ALA A 351 -2.72 16.59 5.80
N LYS A 352 -2.79 16.71 4.47
CA LYS A 352 -1.81 17.45 3.64
C LYS A 352 -1.84 18.94 3.91
N GLU A 353 -3.04 19.55 3.91
CA GLU A 353 -3.23 20.98 4.20
C GLU A 353 -2.71 21.35 5.59
N SER A 354 -2.89 20.45 6.56
CA SER A 354 -2.43 20.60 7.94
C SER A 354 -0.98 20.15 8.15
N ARG A 355 -0.27 19.72 7.09
CA ARG A 355 1.11 19.22 7.11
C ARG A 355 1.39 18.19 8.20
N LEU A 356 0.46 17.26 8.40
CA LEU A 356 0.56 16.26 9.47
C LEU A 356 1.54 15.15 9.11
N ARG A 357 2.50 14.87 10.01
CA ARG A 357 3.40 13.70 10.00
C ARG A 357 4.05 13.47 8.64
N MET A 358 3.63 12.45 7.88
CA MET A 358 4.20 12.15 6.55
C MET A 358 4.07 13.31 5.54
N TRP A 359 3.24 14.31 5.87
CA TRP A 359 3.04 15.53 5.12
C TRP A 359 3.77 16.75 5.72
N ASN A 360 4.67 16.59 6.70
CA ASN A 360 5.41 17.71 7.33
C ASN A 360 6.22 18.54 6.32
N ASN A 361 6.81 17.86 5.33
CA ASN A 361 7.55 18.43 4.22
C ASN A 361 6.70 18.47 2.95
N TYR A 362 5.37 18.41 3.08
CA TYR A 362 4.46 18.57 1.95
C TYR A 362 4.58 20.00 1.42
N ILE A 363 5.28 20.13 0.30
CA ILE A 363 5.30 21.34 -0.49
C ILE A 363 4.00 21.31 -1.28
N SER A 364 3.00 22.08 -0.82
CA SER A 364 1.86 22.41 -1.65
C SER A 364 2.41 22.91 -2.99
N PRO A 365 1.91 22.42 -4.14
CA PRO A 365 2.29 22.96 -5.43
C PRO A 365 2.22 24.49 -5.37
N PRO A 366 3.25 25.23 -5.85
CA PRO A 366 3.34 26.66 -5.63
C PRO A 366 2.02 27.35 -5.95
N SER A 367 1.42 27.89 -4.90
CA SER A 367 0.37 28.89 -5.00
C SER A 367 1.01 30.13 -5.63
N ASP A 368 0.65 30.48 -6.86
CA ASP A 368 1.03 31.78 -7.41
C ASP A 368 0.70 32.88 -6.39
N ASN A 369 1.71 33.67 -6.06
CA ASN A 369 1.76 34.84 -5.18
C ASN A 369 2.48 34.63 -3.85
N THR A 370 3.81 34.54 -3.87
CA THR A 370 4.69 35.52 -3.18
C THR A 370 6.16 35.29 -3.53
N ALA A 371 6.77 36.25 -4.25
CA ALA A 371 8.17 36.69 -4.15
C ALA A 371 8.71 37.30 -5.46
N ILE A 372 8.06 38.36 -5.97
CA ILE A 372 8.81 39.53 -6.45
C ILE A 372 8.04 40.72 -5.89
N THR A 373 8.60 41.37 -4.88
CA THR A 373 8.99 42.79 -4.88
C THR A 373 9.14 43.23 -3.43
N SER A 374 10.37 43.22 -2.93
CA SER A 374 10.72 44.02 -1.77
C SER A 374 11.03 45.44 -2.25
N LYS A 375 10.29 46.39 -1.67
CA LYS A 375 10.53 47.84 -1.53
C LYS A 375 9.91 48.79 -2.57
N TYR A 376 9.21 49.78 -1.99
CA TYR A 376 8.73 51.07 -2.48
C TYR A 376 7.23 51.20 -2.87
N VAL A 377 6.46 51.62 -1.85
CA VAL A 377 5.42 52.69 -1.81
C VAL A 377 3.94 52.36 -2.10
N GLU A 378 3.20 52.33 -0.98
CA GLU A 378 1.91 52.96 -0.62
C GLU A 378 0.57 52.68 -1.35
N GLU A 379 -0.34 52.17 -0.51
CA GLU A 379 -1.70 52.64 -0.20
C GLU A 379 -2.90 52.41 -1.14
N GLN A 380 -3.83 51.59 -0.59
CA GLN A 380 -5.31 51.71 -0.59
C GLN A 380 -6.06 51.60 -1.94
N LYS A 381 -7.24 50.99 -2.10
CA LYS A 381 -8.19 50.21 -1.28
C LYS A 381 -9.27 49.69 -2.26
N VAL A 382 -9.78 48.47 -2.01
CA VAL A 382 -11.16 47.98 -2.24
C VAL A 382 -11.72 47.92 -3.68
N SER A 383 -11.99 46.71 -4.21
CA SER A 383 -13.36 46.16 -4.37
C SER A 383 -13.41 44.85 -5.20
N ASN A 384 -13.96 43.83 -4.54
CA ASN A 384 -14.80 42.71 -5.00
C ASN A 384 -14.97 42.38 -6.51
N GLY A 385 -14.84 41.10 -6.86
CA GLY A 385 -15.41 40.53 -8.08
C GLY A 385 -14.92 39.11 -8.43
N GLN A 386 -15.67 38.11 -7.97
CA GLN A 386 -15.76 36.70 -8.41
C GLN A 386 -14.78 36.19 -9.50
N ALA A 387 -14.03 35.12 -9.18
CA ALA A 387 -13.33 34.32 -10.17
C ALA A 387 -13.61 32.82 -9.97
N THR A 388 -14.21 32.25 -11.02
CA THR A 388 -14.49 30.84 -11.27
C THR A 388 -13.23 29.98 -11.31
N ASP A 389 -13.30 28.88 -10.57
CA ASP A 389 -12.70 27.56 -10.76
C ASP A 389 -11.84 27.36 -12.05
N ARG A 390 -10.58 27.80 -12.02
CA ARG A 390 -9.56 27.45 -13.04
C ARG A 390 -8.18 27.45 -12.41
N LYS A 391 -7.78 26.34 -11.75
CA LYS A 391 -6.35 26.10 -11.47
C LYS A 391 -6.06 24.63 -11.17
N LEU A 392 -5.44 23.94 -12.12
CA LEU A 392 -4.47 22.86 -11.93
C LEU A 392 -3.91 22.42 -13.31
N LYS A 393 -3.20 23.32 -14.00
CA LYS A 393 -2.39 22.93 -15.16
C LYS A 393 -1.00 22.48 -14.68
N GLY A 394 -0.67 21.20 -14.82
CA GLY A 394 0.66 20.66 -14.52
C GLY A 394 1.48 20.46 -15.79
N GLU A 395 2.80 20.65 -15.76
CA GLU A 395 3.67 20.45 -16.93
C GLU A 395 4.52 19.19 -16.78
N LEU A 396 4.68 18.42 -17.86
CA LEU A 396 5.48 17.19 -17.90
C LEU A 396 6.40 17.20 -19.12
N GLN A 397 7.64 16.73 -18.95
CA GLN A 397 8.53 16.43 -20.07
C GLN A 397 8.36 14.96 -20.45
N VAL A 398 8.04 14.70 -21.71
CA VAL A 398 7.58 13.39 -22.17
C VAL A 398 8.15 12.98 -23.52
N VAL A 399 8.19 11.68 -23.78
CA VAL A 399 8.43 11.11 -25.12
C VAL A 399 7.23 10.24 -25.48
N ALA A 400 6.69 10.44 -26.67
CA ALA A 400 5.58 9.63 -27.18
C ALA A 400 6.08 8.23 -27.56
N THR A 401 5.34 7.20 -27.15
CA THR A 401 5.70 5.80 -27.37
C THR A 401 4.74 5.07 -28.29
N GLU A 402 3.46 5.43 -28.30
CA GLU A 402 2.42 4.73 -29.09
C GLU A 402 1.26 5.67 -29.45
N VAL A 403 0.65 5.50 -30.62
CA VAL A 403 -0.58 6.21 -31.01
C VAL A 403 -1.72 5.21 -31.15
N VAL A 404 -2.71 5.30 -30.25
CA VAL A 404 -3.84 4.36 -30.22
C VAL A 404 -5.10 4.88 -30.92
N GLY A 405 -5.08 6.14 -31.37
CA GLY A 405 -6.14 6.74 -32.16
C GLY A 405 -5.87 8.19 -32.49
N GLY A 406 -6.78 8.82 -33.26
CA GLY A 406 -6.57 10.17 -33.81
C GLY A 406 -6.17 11.23 -32.76
N GLY A 407 -6.69 11.14 -31.54
CA GLY A 407 -6.36 12.05 -30.45
C GLY A 407 -5.88 11.39 -29.17
N LYS A 408 -5.52 10.10 -29.19
CA LYS A 408 -5.10 9.34 -28.00
C LYS A 408 -3.77 8.63 -28.24
N PHE A 409 -2.85 8.77 -27.29
CA PHE A 409 -1.48 8.29 -27.43
C PHE A 409 -0.88 7.99 -26.05
N TYR A 410 0.14 7.15 -26.00
CA TYR A 410 0.92 6.89 -24.80
C TYR A 410 2.23 7.67 -24.80
N VAL A 411 2.65 8.05 -23.60
CA VAL A 411 3.92 8.71 -23.37
C VAL A 411 4.67 8.09 -22.18
N GLN A 412 5.98 8.24 -22.19
CA GLN A 412 6.85 8.04 -21.03
C GLN A 412 7.36 9.41 -20.55
N LEU A 413 7.49 9.59 -19.24
CA LEU A 413 8.15 10.77 -18.68
C LEU A 413 9.65 10.68 -18.93
N THR A 414 10.28 11.79 -19.33
CA THR A 414 11.74 11.84 -19.58
C THR A 414 12.54 11.44 -18.35
N ASP A 415 12.06 11.80 -17.15
CA ASP A 415 12.69 11.49 -15.87
C ASP A 415 12.83 9.98 -15.62
N TYR A 416 11.95 9.18 -16.23
CA TYR A 416 11.94 7.72 -16.11
C TYR A 416 12.57 7.00 -17.31
N GLN A 417 13.14 7.71 -18.29
CA GLN A 417 13.83 7.04 -19.41
C GLN A 417 15.05 6.23 -18.97
N LYS A 418 15.80 6.72 -17.98
CA LYS A 418 16.90 5.93 -17.40
C LYS A 418 16.40 4.64 -16.79
N GLU A 419 15.24 4.70 -16.15
CA GLU A 419 14.59 3.53 -15.55
C GLU A 419 14.10 2.55 -16.63
N ALA A 420 13.49 3.04 -17.71
CA ALA A 420 13.11 2.23 -18.86
C ALA A 420 14.31 1.47 -19.44
N SER A 421 15.45 2.15 -19.60
CA SER A 421 16.69 1.53 -20.07
C SER A 421 17.23 0.46 -19.10
N ILE A 422 17.16 0.70 -17.79
CA ILE A 422 17.55 -0.29 -16.78
C ILE A 422 16.65 -1.52 -16.84
N ILE A 423 15.33 -1.33 -16.97
CA ILE A 423 14.37 -2.43 -17.12
C ILE A 423 14.71 -3.27 -18.35
N GLN A 424 14.96 -2.63 -19.49
CA GLN A 424 15.33 -3.33 -20.72
C GLN A 424 16.65 -4.09 -20.59
N GLN A 425 17.66 -3.49 -19.95
CA GLN A 425 18.93 -4.16 -19.70
C GLN A 425 18.77 -5.38 -18.79
N GLN A 426 17.95 -5.27 -17.75
CA GLN A 426 17.61 -6.39 -16.87
C GLN A 426 16.94 -7.51 -17.66
N LEU A 427 15.89 -7.21 -18.43
CA LEU A 427 15.16 -8.19 -19.23
C LEU A 427 16.04 -8.87 -20.27
N ALA A 428 16.93 -8.13 -20.94
CA ALA A 428 17.90 -8.69 -21.89
C ALA A 428 18.94 -9.60 -21.21
N SER A 429 19.26 -9.35 -19.93
CA SER A 429 20.22 -10.16 -19.17
C SER A 429 19.63 -11.46 -18.61
N LEU A 430 18.29 -11.60 -18.62
CA LEU A 430 17.62 -12.79 -18.12
C LEU A 430 17.89 -13.99 -19.03
N LYS A 431 18.37 -15.08 -18.42
CA LYS A 431 18.40 -16.40 -19.07
C LYS A 431 17.02 -17.03 -18.99
N LEU A 432 16.08 -16.51 -19.77
CA LEU A 432 14.71 -17.01 -19.81
C LEU A 432 14.71 -18.44 -20.37
N GLN A 433 14.08 -19.35 -19.62
CA GLN A 433 13.91 -20.74 -20.03
C GLN A 433 12.97 -20.86 -21.24
N GLU A 434 12.84 -22.06 -21.80
CA GLU A 434 11.79 -22.34 -22.78
C GLU A 434 10.39 -22.08 -22.23
N ALA A 435 9.40 -22.00 -23.12
CA ALA A 435 8.02 -21.74 -22.70
C ALA A 435 7.59 -22.84 -21.73
N PRO A 436 6.98 -22.51 -20.57
CA PRO A 436 6.55 -23.52 -19.61
C PRO A 436 5.60 -24.51 -20.26
N ALA A 437 5.60 -25.77 -19.84
CA ALA A 437 4.68 -26.77 -20.37
C ALA A 437 3.22 -26.28 -20.29
N LEU A 438 2.39 -26.67 -21.27
CA LEU A 438 0.98 -26.31 -21.25
C LEU A 438 0.33 -26.79 -19.95
N GLY A 439 -0.32 -25.87 -19.23
CA GLY A 439 -0.93 -26.15 -17.93
C GLY A 439 -0.05 -25.81 -16.72
N SER A 440 1.28 -25.68 -16.85
CA SER A 440 2.14 -25.26 -15.73
C SER A 440 2.21 -23.74 -15.57
N PHE A 441 1.92 -23.00 -16.64
CA PHE A 441 1.77 -21.55 -16.61
C PHE A 441 0.49 -21.19 -17.36
N ASN A 442 -0.33 -20.38 -16.71
CA ASN A 442 -1.74 -20.32 -17.01
C ASN A 442 -2.23 -18.88 -16.80
N PRO A 443 -1.72 -17.92 -17.59
CA PRO A 443 -1.86 -16.52 -17.26
C PRO A 443 -3.31 -16.04 -17.41
N ASP A 444 -3.80 -15.36 -16.38
CA ASP A 444 -5.17 -14.83 -16.31
C ASP A 444 -5.23 -13.33 -16.63
N LYS A 445 -6.42 -12.86 -17.02
CA LYS A 445 -6.66 -11.43 -17.25
C LYS A 445 -6.28 -10.59 -16.04
N GLY A 446 -5.42 -9.59 -16.25
CA GLY A 446 -4.86 -8.71 -15.22
C GLY A 446 -3.53 -9.20 -14.62
N GLU A 447 -3.03 -10.39 -15.00
CA GLU A 447 -1.75 -10.91 -14.53
C GLU A 447 -0.57 -10.20 -15.21
N LEU A 448 0.48 -9.90 -14.42
CA LEU A 448 1.74 -9.37 -14.93
C LEU A 448 2.64 -10.52 -15.40
N VAL A 449 3.15 -10.40 -16.61
CA VAL A 449 3.95 -11.42 -17.29
C VAL A 449 5.13 -10.77 -18.00
N LEU A 450 6.10 -11.57 -18.39
CA LEU A 450 7.06 -11.15 -19.41
C LEU A 450 6.51 -11.58 -20.77
N ALA A 451 6.42 -10.64 -21.71
CA ALA A 451 5.96 -10.90 -23.06
C ALA A 451 7.03 -10.50 -24.07
N GLN A 452 7.29 -11.37 -25.03
CA GLN A 452 8.23 -11.13 -26.11
C GLN A 452 7.54 -10.38 -27.24
N PHE A 453 7.93 -9.11 -27.42
CA PHE A 453 7.38 -8.24 -28.46
C PHE A 453 7.63 -8.78 -29.85
N ARG A 454 6.63 -8.72 -30.73
CA ARG A 454 6.74 -9.28 -32.08
C ARG A 454 7.62 -8.48 -33.03
N GLY A 455 7.77 -7.18 -32.80
CA GLY A 455 8.52 -6.29 -33.69
C GLY A 455 10.02 -6.58 -33.70
N ASP A 456 10.61 -6.80 -32.53
CA ASP A 456 12.07 -6.92 -32.36
C ASP A 456 12.49 -8.15 -31.54
N ASN A 457 11.53 -8.96 -31.08
CA ASN A 457 11.74 -10.12 -30.21
C ASN A 457 12.36 -9.77 -28.85
N SER A 458 12.29 -8.51 -28.42
CA SER A 458 12.69 -8.08 -27.07
C SER A 458 11.68 -8.55 -26.02
N TRP A 459 12.18 -8.87 -24.83
CA TRP A 459 11.34 -9.22 -23.69
C TRP A 459 10.95 -7.96 -22.93
N ASN A 460 9.67 -7.83 -22.63
CA ASN A 460 9.09 -6.63 -22.03
C ASN A 460 8.18 -6.99 -20.86
N ARG A 461 7.99 -6.04 -19.93
CA ARG A 461 6.98 -6.16 -18.87
C ARG A 461 5.60 -5.95 -19.50
N ALA A 462 4.69 -6.88 -19.27
CA ALA A 462 3.36 -6.82 -19.84
C ALA A 462 2.28 -7.26 -18.85
N MET A 463 1.04 -6.87 -19.13
CA MET A 463 -0.15 -7.31 -18.41
C MET A 463 -1.08 -8.03 -19.38
N ILE A 464 -1.70 -9.14 -18.97
CA ILE A 464 -2.74 -9.79 -19.77
C ILE A 464 -4.00 -8.93 -19.78
N VAL A 465 -4.44 -8.54 -20.96
CA VAL A 465 -5.66 -7.76 -21.19
C VAL A 465 -6.86 -8.68 -21.45
N ASP A 466 -6.63 -9.73 -22.21
CA ASP A 466 -7.65 -10.73 -22.52
C ASP A 466 -7.03 -12.12 -22.73
N VAL A 467 -7.82 -13.14 -22.39
CA VAL A 467 -7.44 -14.55 -22.49
C VAL A 467 -8.29 -15.24 -23.56
N PRO A 468 -7.72 -16.20 -24.31
CA PRO A 468 -8.47 -16.91 -25.34
C PRO A 468 -9.65 -17.70 -24.75
N GLN A 469 -10.81 -17.63 -25.40
CA GLN A 469 -12.06 -18.30 -24.98
C GLN A 469 -12.06 -19.79 -25.39
N GLY A 470 -12.41 -20.70 -24.47
CA GLY A 470 -12.59 -22.15 -24.72
C GLY A 470 -11.79 -23.07 -23.78
N VAL A 471 -12.12 -24.38 -23.79
CA VAL A 471 -11.67 -25.39 -22.78
C VAL A 471 -10.22 -25.90 -22.98
N ALA A 472 -9.44 -25.33 -23.91
CA ALA A 472 -8.02 -25.69 -24.04
C ALA A 472 -7.14 -24.47 -24.31
N ARG A 473 -6.36 -24.07 -23.28
CA ARG A 473 -5.14 -23.28 -23.44
C ARG A 473 -4.11 -24.14 -24.19
N SER A 474 -4.31 -24.28 -25.49
CA SER A 474 -3.39 -25.00 -26.37
C SER A 474 -2.15 -24.15 -26.68
N ALA A 475 -1.08 -24.73 -27.22
CA ALA A 475 0.09 -23.97 -27.68
C ALA A 475 -0.24 -22.94 -28.78
N LYS A 476 -1.41 -23.06 -29.43
CA LYS A 476 -1.91 -22.11 -30.44
C LYS A 476 -2.74 -20.97 -29.84
N ALA A 477 -2.99 -20.99 -28.53
CA ALA A 477 -3.71 -19.96 -27.81
C ALA A 477 -3.00 -18.61 -27.94
N ARG A 478 -3.77 -17.56 -28.20
CA ARG A 478 -3.27 -16.18 -28.30
C ARG A 478 -3.84 -15.34 -27.18
N PHE A 479 -2.96 -14.61 -26.51
CA PHE A 479 -3.26 -13.73 -25.39
C PHE A 479 -3.14 -12.29 -25.86
N GLU A 480 -4.08 -11.44 -25.45
CA GLU A 480 -3.93 -10.00 -25.62
C GLU A 480 -3.12 -9.46 -24.46
N VAL A 481 -2.02 -8.78 -24.76
CA VAL A 481 -1.11 -8.20 -23.76
C VAL A 481 -1.01 -6.69 -23.92
N PHE A 482 -0.82 -5.99 -22.82
CA PHE A 482 -0.50 -4.57 -22.76
C PHE A 482 0.89 -4.38 -22.19
N TYR A 483 1.80 -3.81 -22.98
CA TYR A 483 3.17 -3.51 -22.56
C TYR A 483 3.15 -2.30 -21.63
N ILE A 484 3.25 -2.55 -20.32
CA ILE A 484 3.00 -1.54 -19.28
C ILE A 484 3.96 -0.35 -19.32
N ASP A 485 5.10 -0.51 -19.98
CA ASP A 485 6.12 0.53 -20.12
C ASP A 485 5.94 1.38 -21.36
N TYR A 486 5.32 0.85 -22.42
CA TYR A 486 5.26 1.51 -23.73
C TYR A 486 3.83 1.87 -24.16
N GLY A 487 2.81 1.19 -23.63
CA GLY A 487 1.42 1.44 -23.94
C GLY A 487 0.87 0.64 -25.13
N THR A 488 1.74 -0.04 -25.88
CA THR A 488 1.35 -0.89 -27.01
C THR A 488 0.58 -2.11 -26.54
N GLN A 489 -0.41 -2.55 -27.33
CA GLN A 489 -1.12 -3.81 -27.14
C GLN A 489 -0.87 -4.74 -28.31
N GLU A 490 -0.67 -6.03 -28.04
CA GLU A 490 -0.53 -7.04 -29.09
C GLU A 490 -1.14 -8.39 -28.73
N LEU A 491 -1.51 -9.17 -29.74
CA LEU A 491 -1.85 -10.58 -29.60
C LEU A 491 -0.59 -11.44 -29.72
N VAL A 492 -0.18 -12.07 -28.62
CA VAL A 492 0.98 -12.97 -28.55
C VAL A 492 0.57 -14.42 -28.39
N ALA A 493 1.36 -15.33 -28.97
CA ALA A 493 1.23 -16.75 -28.70
C ALA A 493 1.75 -17.08 -27.29
N TYR A 494 1.24 -18.16 -26.70
CA TYR A 494 1.71 -18.67 -25.40
C TYR A 494 3.24 -18.85 -25.33
N SER A 495 3.89 -19.25 -26.44
CA SER A 495 5.35 -19.42 -26.52
C SER A 495 6.16 -18.13 -26.28
N ARG A 496 5.52 -16.96 -26.46
CA ARG A 496 6.10 -15.63 -26.24
C ARG A 496 5.80 -15.07 -24.85
N LEU A 497 5.24 -15.88 -23.95
CA LEU A 497 4.96 -15.49 -22.57
C LEU A 497 5.88 -16.24 -21.61
N ARG A 498 6.30 -15.57 -20.54
CA ARG A 498 6.92 -16.19 -19.37
C ARG A 498 6.26 -15.67 -18.10
N PRO A 499 6.25 -16.47 -17.02
CA PRO A 499 5.93 -15.98 -15.69
C PRO A 499 6.79 -14.77 -15.35
N TRP A 500 6.28 -13.90 -14.49
CA TRP A 500 7.05 -12.78 -13.97
C TRP A 500 8.34 -13.27 -13.28
N ASP A 501 9.47 -12.61 -13.57
CA ASP A 501 10.73 -12.86 -12.90
C ASP A 501 10.96 -11.85 -11.76
N TYR A 502 11.20 -12.35 -10.53
CA TYR A 502 11.33 -11.52 -9.34
C TYR A 502 12.54 -10.58 -9.34
N SER A 503 13.53 -10.81 -10.21
CA SER A 503 14.72 -9.96 -10.38
C SER A 503 14.45 -8.70 -11.23
N VAL A 504 13.35 -8.68 -11.98
CA VAL A 504 12.94 -7.52 -12.80
C VAL A 504 12.44 -6.39 -11.90
N ASN A 505 12.81 -5.15 -12.21
CA ASN A 505 12.36 -3.96 -11.50
C ASN A 505 10.82 -3.94 -11.35
N LYS A 506 10.37 -3.64 -10.12
CA LYS A 506 8.97 -3.69 -9.69
C LYS A 506 8.27 -2.33 -9.70
N SER A 507 8.87 -1.32 -10.34
CA SER A 507 8.24 -0.02 -10.51
C SER A 507 6.93 -0.11 -11.30
N PRO A 508 6.01 0.84 -11.11
CA PRO A 508 4.81 0.93 -11.94
C PRO A 508 5.12 0.96 -13.44
N GLY A 509 4.13 0.62 -14.26
CA GLY A 509 4.23 0.78 -15.71
C GLY A 509 4.56 2.23 -16.08
N LEU A 510 5.50 2.42 -16.99
CA LEU A 510 5.98 3.75 -17.39
C LEU A 510 5.06 4.46 -18.40
N ALA A 511 4.14 3.73 -19.03
CA ALA A 511 3.24 4.28 -20.04
C ALA A 511 2.06 5.06 -19.42
N HIS A 512 1.90 6.31 -19.85
CA HIS A 512 0.79 7.18 -19.46
C HIS A 512 -0.10 7.46 -20.66
N LEU A 513 -1.41 7.24 -20.52
CA LEU A 513 -2.39 7.51 -21.57
C LEU A 513 -2.73 9.01 -21.60
N CYS A 514 -2.55 9.62 -22.77
CA CYS A 514 -2.81 11.03 -23.03
C CYS A 514 -3.89 11.21 -24.11
N GLY A 515 -4.57 12.35 -24.07
CA GLY A 515 -5.43 12.84 -25.12
C GLY A 515 -5.13 14.30 -25.47
N LEU A 516 -5.37 14.74 -26.71
CA LEU A 516 -5.20 16.14 -27.07
C LEU A 516 -6.34 16.99 -26.49
N ALA A 517 -6.00 17.97 -25.65
CA ALA A 517 -6.96 18.91 -25.06
C ALA A 517 -7.44 19.97 -26.06
N HIS A 518 -8.61 20.56 -25.77
CA HIS A 518 -9.22 21.69 -26.49
C HIS A 518 -9.61 21.42 -27.96
N VAL A 519 -9.38 20.19 -28.43
CA VAL A 519 -9.67 19.77 -29.80
C VAL A 519 -10.44 18.45 -29.81
N LYS A 520 -11.37 18.33 -30.74
CA LYS A 520 -12.07 17.08 -31.05
C LYS A 520 -11.44 16.46 -32.28
N VAL A 521 -10.91 15.26 -32.10
CA VAL A 521 -10.29 14.48 -33.16
C VAL A 521 -11.19 13.29 -33.51
N PRO A 522 -11.38 12.96 -34.80
CA PRO A 522 -12.15 11.78 -35.18
C PRO A 522 -11.64 10.51 -34.50
N GLY A 523 -12.56 9.76 -33.91
CA GLY A 523 -12.27 8.47 -33.29
C GLY A 523 -11.80 7.44 -34.33
N TRP A 524 -11.10 6.39 -33.92
CA TRP A 524 -10.53 5.38 -34.83
C TRP A 524 -11.54 4.77 -35.83
N LYS A 525 -12.81 4.63 -35.41
CA LYS A 525 -13.90 4.07 -36.23
C LYS A 525 -14.66 5.11 -37.04
N GLU A 526 -14.40 6.40 -36.83
CA GLU A 526 -15.07 7.49 -37.52
C GLU A 526 -14.36 7.79 -38.86
N ASN A 527 -15.06 8.46 -39.76
CA ASN A 527 -14.47 8.93 -41.02
C ASN A 527 -13.24 9.80 -40.73
N TYR A 528 -12.16 9.55 -41.46
CA TYR A 528 -10.85 10.20 -41.27
C TYR A 528 -10.12 9.88 -39.96
N GLY A 529 -10.62 8.95 -39.13
CA GLY A 529 -10.00 8.57 -37.86
C GLY A 529 -8.63 7.90 -38.00
N LYS A 530 -8.43 7.08 -39.03
CA LYS A 530 -7.15 6.41 -39.31
C LYS A 530 -6.10 7.41 -39.82
N GLU A 531 -6.53 8.30 -40.71
CA GLU A 531 -5.72 9.37 -41.26
C GLU A 531 -5.33 10.38 -40.18
N ALA A 532 -6.25 10.71 -39.26
CA ALA A 532 -5.95 11.52 -38.09
C ALA A 532 -4.91 10.84 -37.17
N ALA A 533 -5.03 9.54 -36.94
CA ALA A 533 -4.04 8.79 -36.14
C ALA A 533 -2.66 8.76 -36.83
N GLN A 534 -2.62 8.59 -38.16
CA GLN A 534 -1.39 8.65 -38.94
C GLN A 534 -0.75 10.04 -38.91
N CYS A 535 -1.57 11.10 -39.03
CA CYS A 535 -1.12 12.48 -38.90
C CYS A 535 -0.49 12.72 -37.52
N LEU A 536 -1.17 12.33 -36.44
CA LEU A 536 -0.64 12.43 -35.09
C LEU A 536 0.66 11.64 -34.92
N SER A 537 0.70 10.40 -35.42
CA SER A 537 1.91 9.56 -35.42
C SER A 537 3.09 10.25 -36.12
N ASN A 538 2.84 10.89 -37.26
CA ASN A 538 3.89 11.60 -38.00
C ASN A 538 4.45 12.80 -37.21
N HIS A 539 3.59 13.46 -36.44
CA HIS A 539 4.01 14.57 -35.60
C HIS A 539 4.84 14.09 -34.39
N ILE A 540 4.43 12.99 -33.74
CA ILE A 540 4.94 12.66 -32.39
C ILE A 540 5.88 11.46 -32.30
N LEU A 541 5.86 10.49 -33.22
CA LEU A 541 6.68 9.28 -33.12
C LEU A 541 8.00 9.32 -33.93
N HIS A 542 8.14 10.25 -34.89
CA HIS A 542 9.35 10.33 -35.71
C HIS A 542 10.50 11.04 -34.98
N GLY A 543 11.67 10.38 -34.88
CA GLY A 543 12.94 11.01 -34.52
C GLY A 543 13.23 11.19 -33.02
N GLN A 544 12.66 10.34 -32.14
CA GLN A 544 12.84 10.41 -30.67
C GLN A 544 12.69 11.84 -30.13
N LYS A 545 11.57 12.48 -30.45
CA LYS A 545 11.28 13.84 -30.03
C LYS A 545 10.88 13.89 -28.57
N GLU A 546 11.32 14.94 -27.89
CA GLU A 546 10.88 15.30 -26.55
C GLU A 546 9.81 16.38 -26.62
N PHE A 547 8.75 16.18 -25.86
CA PHE A 547 7.60 17.06 -25.81
C PHE A 547 7.40 17.59 -24.41
N LYS A 548 6.92 18.83 -24.33
CA LYS A 548 6.36 19.39 -23.12
C LYS A 548 4.85 19.22 -23.17
N ALA A 549 4.31 18.39 -22.28
CA ALA A 549 2.88 18.15 -22.13
C ALA A 549 2.33 18.99 -20.97
N ILE A 550 1.47 19.96 -21.28
CA ILE A 550 0.74 20.75 -20.28
C ILE A 550 -0.58 20.04 -20.04
N ILE A 551 -0.79 19.50 -18.85
CA ILE A 551 -2.03 18.85 -18.43
C ILE A 551 -3.10 19.92 -18.29
N GLU A 552 -4.13 19.83 -19.10
CA GLU A 552 -5.28 20.74 -19.10
C GLU A 552 -6.42 20.15 -18.27
N GLU A 553 -6.61 18.83 -18.32
CA GLU A 553 -7.65 18.09 -17.60
C GLU A 553 -7.18 16.67 -17.29
N ARG A 554 -7.70 16.06 -16.22
CA ARG A 554 -7.47 14.65 -15.89
C ARG A 554 -8.79 13.89 -15.90
N ASN A 555 -8.99 13.08 -16.93
CA ASN A 555 -10.23 12.34 -17.12
C ASN A 555 -10.10 10.91 -16.59
N SER A 556 -11.00 10.56 -15.68
CA SER A 556 -11.08 9.21 -15.10
C SER A 556 -12.00 8.35 -15.98
N LEU A 557 -11.44 7.46 -16.82
CA LEU A 557 -12.24 6.56 -17.67
C LEU A 557 -11.94 5.10 -17.31
N GLY A 558 -12.85 4.49 -16.55
CA GLY A 558 -12.75 3.07 -16.20
C GLY A 558 -11.47 2.75 -15.40
N ALA A 559 -10.63 1.88 -15.94
CA ALA A 559 -9.44 1.32 -15.27
C ALA A 559 -8.17 2.19 -15.37
N GLY A 560 -8.23 3.39 -15.95
CA GLY A 560 -7.07 4.27 -16.12
C GLY A 560 -7.41 5.77 -16.11
N THR A 561 -6.39 6.60 -15.87
CA THR A 561 -6.49 8.07 -15.98
C THR A 561 -5.98 8.50 -17.35
N ILE A 562 -6.77 9.29 -18.09
CA ILE A 562 -6.34 9.95 -19.32
C ILE A 562 -5.92 11.37 -18.99
N LEU A 563 -4.71 11.75 -19.36
CA LEU A 563 -4.23 13.13 -19.25
C LEU A 563 -4.62 13.89 -20.52
N MET A 564 -5.54 14.84 -20.43
CA MET A 564 -5.82 15.74 -21.55
C MET A 564 -4.73 16.81 -21.55
N VAL A 565 -3.98 16.90 -22.65
CA VAL A 565 -2.76 17.71 -22.71
C VAL A 565 -2.75 18.66 -23.89
N THR A 566 -2.16 19.84 -23.67
CA THR A 566 -1.57 20.67 -24.72
C THR A 566 -0.14 20.19 -24.92
N LEU A 567 0.15 19.58 -26.07
CA LEU A 567 1.46 18.95 -26.34
C LEU A 567 2.31 19.87 -27.21
N MET A 568 3.51 20.21 -26.74
CA MET A 568 4.45 21.11 -27.41
C MET A 568 5.72 20.36 -27.81
N ASP A 569 6.08 20.39 -29.09
CA ASP A 569 7.42 19.96 -29.55
C ASP A 569 8.46 20.95 -29.03
N THR A 570 9.35 20.49 -28.17
CA THR A 570 10.32 21.36 -27.49
C THR A 570 11.35 21.99 -28.43
N LYS A 571 11.70 21.28 -29.52
CA LYS A 571 12.70 21.73 -30.49
C LYS A 571 12.07 22.59 -31.56
N ALA A 572 10.97 22.13 -32.15
CA ALA A 572 10.28 22.87 -33.20
C ALA A 572 9.48 24.06 -32.65
N LYS A 573 9.20 24.08 -31.33
CA LYS A 573 8.32 25.04 -30.65
C LYS A 573 6.91 25.10 -31.27
N ILE A 574 6.43 23.94 -31.74
CA ILE A 574 5.11 23.79 -32.37
C ILE A 574 4.16 23.11 -31.39
N CYS A 575 2.93 23.65 -31.28
CA CYS A 575 1.83 22.99 -30.58
C CYS A 575 1.20 21.91 -31.47
N ILE A 576 1.26 20.66 -31.04
CA ILE A 576 0.74 19.52 -31.80
C ILE A 576 -0.79 19.60 -31.92
N ASN A 577 -1.48 20.08 -30.88
CA ASN A 577 -2.93 20.29 -30.92
C ASN A 577 -3.31 21.28 -32.05
N ALA A 578 -2.54 22.36 -32.20
CA ALA A 578 -2.73 23.35 -33.27
C ALA A 578 -2.39 22.80 -34.66
N ALA A 579 -1.32 22.01 -34.76
CA ALA A 579 -0.93 21.35 -36.02
C ALA A 579 -2.04 20.42 -36.53
N MET A 580 -2.65 19.63 -35.64
CA MET A 580 -3.78 18.76 -35.98
C MET A 580 -5.00 19.52 -36.52
N VAL A 581 -5.28 20.72 -35.99
CA VAL A 581 -6.34 21.61 -36.49
C VAL A 581 -5.98 22.17 -37.88
N LYS A 582 -4.75 22.67 -38.02
CA LYS A 582 -4.23 23.22 -39.28
C LYS A 582 -4.23 22.19 -40.42
N ASP A 583 -3.90 20.93 -40.12
CA ASP A 583 -3.88 19.84 -41.09
C ASP A 583 -5.30 19.31 -41.41
N GLY A 584 -6.33 19.83 -40.75
CA GLY A 584 -7.73 19.45 -40.97
C GLY A 584 -8.11 18.11 -40.36
N PHE A 585 -7.37 17.61 -39.37
CA PHE A 585 -7.66 16.36 -38.67
C PHE A 585 -8.17 16.56 -37.25
N ALA A 586 -8.36 17.80 -36.81
CA ALA A 586 -9.04 18.14 -35.57
C ALA A 586 -9.91 19.39 -35.75
N ARG A 587 -10.95 19.50 -34.93
CA ARG A 587 -11.77 20.72 -34.81
C ARG A 587 -11.69 21.26 -33.38
N LEU A 588 -11.86 22.56 -33.22
CA LEU A 588 -11.90 23.20 -31.90
C LEU A 588 -13.11 22.70 -31.10
N GLU A 589 -12.90 22.38 -29.83
CA GLU A 589 -13.96 21.93 -28.94
C GLU A 589 -14.88 23.08 -28.51
N ASP A 590 -14.29 24.24 -28.21
CA ASP A 590 -14.97 25.51 -27.94
C ASP A 590 -14.32 26.63 -28.75
N ALA A 591 -14.94 26.97 -29.88
CA ALA A 591 -14.45 28.02 -30.76
C ALA A 591 -14.54 29.42 -30.13
N ALA A 592 -15.39 29.65 -29.12
CA ALA A 592 -15.56 30.96 -28.50
C ALA A 592 -14.35 31.35 -27.63
N VAL A 593 -13.67 30.36 -27.05
CA VAL A 593 -12.54 30.53 -26.12
C VAL A 593 -11.18 30.33 -26.81
N ALA A 594 -11.17 29.88 -28.06
CA ALA A 594 -9.96 29.70 -28.85
C ALA A 594 -9.35 31.04 -29.32
N THR A 595 -8.02 31.06 -29.46
CA THR A 595 -7.30 32.21 -30.03
C THR A 595 -7.67 32.44 -31.50
N ASP A 596 -7.53 33.67 -31.98
CA ASP A 596 -7.86 34.00 -33.37
C ASP A 596 -6.97 33.26 -34.37
N GLU A 597 -5.73 32.94 -33.99
CA GLU A 597 -4.83 32.09 -34.78
C GLU A 597 -5.39 30.67 -34.99
N LEU A 598 -5.89 30.03 -33.93
CA LEU A 598 -6.47 28.69 -34.01
C LEU A 598 -7.77 28.66 -34.82
N LYS A 599 -8.59 29.72 -34.70
CA LYS A 599 -9.79 29.91 -35.52
C LYS A 599 -9.40 30.03 -37.00
N ASN A 600 -8.38 30.82 -37.30
CA ASN A 600 -7.87 30.98 -38.66
C ASN A 600 -7.34 29.66 -39.24
N TYR A 601 -6.61 28.86 -38.47
CA TYR A 601 -6.17 27.53 -38.93
C TYR A 601 -7.33 26.61 -39.29
N GLN A 602 -8.39 26.60 -38.48
CA GLN A 602 -9.58 25.78 -38.77
C GLN A 602 -10.31 26.27 -40.03
N GLU A 603 -10.53 27.59 -40.15
CA GLU A 603 -11.21 28.17 -41.31
C GLU A 603 -10.43 27.94 -42.60
N GLU A 604 -9.10 28.02 -42.55
CA GLU A 604 -8.26 27.74 -43.71
C GLU A 604 -8.31 26.26 -44.11
N ALA A 605 -8.22 25.35 -43.13
CA ALA A 605 -8.38 23.91 -43.38
C ALA A 605 -9.77 23.59 -43.98
N ARG A 606 -10.81 24.30 -43.56
CA ARG A 606 -12.17 24.18 -44.11
C ARG A 606 -12.27 24.69 -45.54
N LYS A 607 -11.75 25.89 -45.82
CA LYS A 607 -11.71 26.49 -47.17
C LYS A 607 -10.95 25.62 -48.16
N GLN A 608 -9.80 25.10 -47.74
CA GLN A 608 -8.94 24.22 -48.53
C GLN A 608 -9.43 22.77 -48.60
N ARG A 609 -10.51 22.41 -47.86
CA ARG A 609 -11.07 21.06 -47.80
C ARG A 609 -10.03 20.01 -47.38
N LEU A 610 -9.26 20.31 -46.34
CA LEU A 610 -8.26 19.39 -45.79
C LEU A 610 -8.91 18.36 -44.86
N GLY A 611 -8.33 17.15 -44.81
CA GLY A 611 -8.73 16.08 -43.89
C GLY A 611 -10.25 15.86 -43.78
N MET A 612 -10.78 16.04 -42.58
CA MET A 612 -12.18 15.79 -42.24
C MET A 612 -13.18 16.74 -42.91
N TRP A 613 -12.72 17.84 -43.51
CA TRP A 613 -13.55 18.86 -44.16
C TRP A 613 -13.87 18.56 -45.62
N LYS A 614 -13.36 17.46 -46.18
CA LYS A 614 -13.56 17.09 -47.60
C LYS A 614 -15.02 16.85 -48.00
N MET A 615 -15.90 16.48 -47.06
CA MET A 615 -17.28 16.01 -47.34
C MET A 615 -18.40 16.85 -46.72
N GLU A 616 -18.11 18.04 -46.16
CA GLU A 616 -19.06 18.77 -45.31
C GLU A 616 -20.31 19.33 -46.04
N ILE A 617 -20.40 19.23 -47.37
CA ILE A 617 -21.49 19.82 -48.17
C ILE A 617 -22.61 18.82 -48.51
N SER A 618 -22.52 17.52 -48.18
CA SER A 618 -23.63 16.61 -48.51
C SER A 618 -24.89 16.80 -47.63
N SER A 619 -24.79 17.48 -46.48
CA SER A 619 -25.95 17.66 -45.57
C SER A 619 -26.77 18.93 -45.83
N LEU A 620 -26.25 19.88 -46.63
CA LEU A 620 -26.91 21.15 -46.94
C LEU A 620 -27.81 21.10 -48.18
N MET A 621 -27.75 20.04 -49.00
CA MET A 621 -28.57 19.91 -50.22
C MET A 621 -29.89 19.12 -50.03
N THR A 622 -30.22 18.64 -48.84
CA THR A 622 -31.45 17.84 -48.59
C THR A 622 -32.64 18.62 -48.01
N LYS A 623 -32.56 19.95 -47.88
CA LYS A 623 -33.76 20.76 -47.63
C LYS A 623 -34.36 21.23 -48.95
N LYS A 624 -35.26 20.42 -49.52
CA LYS A 624 -36.24 20.90 -50.51
C LYS A 624 -37.07 22.03 -49.87
N PRO A 625 -37.28 23.16 -50.54
CA PRO A 625 -38.23 24.16 -50.07
C PRO A 625 -39.65 23.65 -50.36
N THR A 626 -40.44 23.39 -49.32
CA THR A 626 -41.90 23.36 -49.42
C THR A 626 -42.36 24.80 -49.55
N GLY A 627 -42.51 25.26 -50.79
CA GLY A 627 -43.25 26.48 -51.09
C GLY A 627 -44.74 26.17 -51.01
N ASP A 628 -45.42 26.74 -50.03
CA ASP A 628 -46.86 26.90 -50.06
C ASP A 628 -47.19 27.95 -51.12
N PHE A 629 -47.75 27.50 -52.25
CA PHE A 629 -48.46 28.36 -53.17
C PHE A 629 -49.92 28.43 -52.74
N VAL A 630 -50.37 29.64 -52.44
CA VAL A 630 -51.77 30.03 -52.34
C VAL A 630 -52.35 30.11 -53.75
N ALA A 631 -53.37 29.30 -54.03
CA ALA A 631 -54.54 29.59 -54.87
C ALA A 631 -55.56 28.45 -54.74
#